data_AF-A0A2N2YX75-F1
#
_entry.id   AF-A0A2N2YX75-F1
#
_cell.length_a   1.000
_cell.length_b   1.000
_cell.length_c   1.000
_cell.angle_alpha   90.00
_cell.angle_beta   90.00
_cell.angle_gamma   90.00
#
_symmetry.space_group_name_H-M   'P 1'
#
loop_
_entity.id
_entity.type
_entity.pdbx_description
1 polymer ?
#
loop_
_entity_poly.entity_id
_entity_poly.type
_entity_poly.pdbx_seq_one_letter_code
_entity_poly.pdbx_strand_id
1 'polypeptide(L)'
;MNRLYKAFKKYHKWLGVTLAIFFILFALSGIVMNHRGFFSRFDVSRKYLPKEYRYSNWNNAAIRGIKSIGKDSLLAYGNIGIWLTDDALNSFTDFNEGFPKGIDNRKISEIHKTSTGDIFAATLFGLYRFSDQDLQWKKVLLPIDEERIVAIEEFGDSLLVASRSHILLGYGQENYKKFSALPLSGPKGEEIRISLFRTIWVIHSGEIWGDAGKIIVDLGGLAMILLSLTGLFYFFAPKVLRRIKSKLTLKSRIKSVNRWSYKWHLNVGI
;
A
#
# COMPACT_ATOMS: atom_id res chain seq x y z
N MET A 1 48.64 -0.75 10.73
CA MET A 1 47.22 -0.59 10.30
C MET A 1 47.06 -1.17 8.90
N ASN A 2 46.41 -2.34 8.77
CA ASN A 2 46.41 -3.17 7.56
C ASN A 2 45.85 -2.44 6.33
N ARG A 3 46.36 -2.75 5.13
CA ARG A 3 45.90 -2.17 3.85
C ARG A 3 44.38 -2.33 3.67
N LEU A 4 43.83 -3.46 4.10
CA LEU A 4 42.39 -3.76 4.16
C LEU A 4 41.58 -2.73 4.96
N TYR A 5 42.04 -2.35 6.16
CA TYR A 5 41.37 -1.37 7.01
C TYR A 5 41.29 0.01 6.32
N LYS A 6 42.38 0.45 5.69
CA LYS A 6 42.42 1.72 4.95
C LYS A 6 41.47 1.70 3.75
N ALA A 7 41.39 0.57 3.04
CA ALA A 7 40.47 0.40 1.92
C ALA A 7 39.01 0.45 2.39
N PHE A 8 38.65 -0.35 3.40
CA PHE A 8 37.29 -0.43 3.91
C PHE A 8 36.80 0.94 4.45
N LYS A 9 37.65 1.69 5.17
CA LYS A 9 37.36 3.06 5.60
C LYS A 9 37.15 4.04 4.45
N LYS A 10 37.92 3.94 3.38
CA LYS A 10 37.78 4.79 2.19
C LYS A 10 36.46 4.51 1.48
N TYR A 11 36.13 3.24 1.26
CA TYR A 11 34.94 2.84 0.52
C TYR A 11 33.66 3.00 1.35
N HIS A 12 33.64 2.57 2.61
CA HIS A 12 32.49 2.75 3.51
C HIS A 12 32.07 4.23 3.60
N LYS A 13 33.04 5.14 3.64
CA LYS A 13 32.76 6.58 3.71
C LYS A 13 32.00 7.12 2.49
N TRP A 14 32.36 6.70 1.28
CA TRP A 14 31.72 7.21 0.05
C TRP A 14 30.49 6.39 -0.33
N LEU A 15 30.57 5.07 -0.27
CA LEU A 15 29.43 4.17 -0.49
C LEU A 15 28.35 4.42 0.55
N GLY A 16 28.70 4.60 1.82
CA GLY A 16 27.75 4.86 2.90
C GLY A 16 26.94 6.13 2.66
N VAL A 17 27.54 7.21 2.15
CA VAL A 17 26.80 8.45 1.83
C VAL A 17 25.84 8.23 0.66
N THR A 18 26.29 7.58 -0.41
CA THR A 18 25.44 7.28 -1.55
C THR A 18 24.29 6.36 -1.16
N LEU A 19 24.58 5.26 -0.47
CA LEU A 19 23.61 4.25 -0.06
C LEU A 19 22.68 4.74 1.05
N ALA A 20 23.11 5.65 1.93
CA ALA A 20 22.25 6.18 2.98
C ALA A 20 20.97 6.83 2.43
N ILE A 21 21.05 7.53 1.30
CA ILE A 21 19.86 8.11 0.66
C ILE A 21 18.90 7.00 0.23
N PHE A 22 19.41 5.95 -0.42
CA PHE A 22 18.60 4.81 -0.84
C PHE A 22 18.02 4.04 0.35
N PHE A 23 18.80 3.80 1.41
CA PHE A 23 18.32 3.12 2.61
C PHE A 23 17.21 3.91 3.32
N ILE A 24 17.32 5.24 3.39
CA ILE A 24 16.25 6.07 3.92
C ILE A 24 14.99 5.91 3.08
N LEU A 25 15.11 6.03 1.75
CA LEU A 25 13.96 5.92 0.84
C LEU A 25 13.33 4.52 0.88
N PHE A 26 14.13 3.45 0.89
CA PHE A 26 13.64 2.07 0.96
C PHE A 26 12.98 1.76 2.30
N ALA A 27 13.56 2.20 3.42
CA ALA A 27 12.96 2.02 4.73
C ALA A 27 11.63 2.79 4.85
N LEU A 28 11.59 4.05 4.40
CA LEU A 28 10.35 4.83 4.37
C LEU A 28 9.28 4.16 3.49
N SER A 29 9.66 3.72 2.28
CA SER A 29 8.75 3.02 1.38
C SER A 29 8.26 1.70 1.99
N GLY A 30 9.13 0.95 2.66
CA GLY A 30 8.77 -0.31 3.32
C GLY A 30 7.72 -0.11 4.40
N ILE A 31 7.92 0.89 5.28
CA ILE A 31 6.97 1.24 6.35
C ILE A 31 5.62 1.65 5.74
N VAL A 32 5.64 2.50 4.71
CA VAL A 32 4.39 2.93 4.02
C VAL A 32 3.67 1.74 3.39
N MET A 33 4.40 0.80 2.78
CA MET A 33 3.82 -0.39 2.15
C MET A 33 3.26 -1.40 3.16
N ASN A 34 3.95 -1.61 4.29
CA ASN A 34 3.46 -2.46 5.39
C ASN A 34 2.14 -1.92 5.98
N HIS A 35 1.97 -0.60 6.00
CA HIS A 35 0.78 0.09 6.53
C HIS A 35 -0.06 0.75 5.45
N ARG A 36 -0.11 0.16 4.25
CA ARG A 36 -0.79 0.76 3.09
C ARG A 36 -2.25 1.15 3.37
N GLY A 37 -2.97 0.36 4.16
CA GLY A 37 -4.35 0.67 4.56
C GLY A 37 -4.48 1.97 5.36
N PHE A 38 -3.51 2.29 6.23
CA PHE A 38 -3.49 3.54 6.99
C PHE A 38 -3.20 4.75 6.09
N PHE A 39 -2.30 4.57 5.11
CA PHE A 39 -1.88 5.62 4.19
C PHE A 39 -2.83 5.82 3.00
N SER A 40 -3.78 4.90 2.77
CA SER A 40 -4.71 4.92 1.63
C SER A 40 -5.55 6.19 1.51
N ARG A 41 -5.75 6.90 2.63
CA ARG A 41 -6.51 8.16 2.71
C ARG A 41 -5.77 9.39 2.20
N PHE A 42 -4.46 9.29 1.97
CA PHE A 42 -3.64 10.40 1.54
C PHE A 42 -3.35 10.30 0.05
N ASP A 43 -3.73 11.33 -0.69
CA ASP A 43 -3.48 11.43 -2.12
C ASP A 43 -2.25 12.25 -2.44
N VAL A 44 -1.47 11.78 -3.41
CA VAL A 44 -0.41 12.56 -4.05
C VAL A 44 -0.92 13.05 -5.39
N SER A 45 -0.87 14.37 -5.61
CA SER A 45 -1.28 14.95 -6.89
C SER A 45 -0.41 14.41 -8.03
N ARG A 46 -1.05 13.90 -9.09
CA ARG A 46 -0.39 13.38 -10.30
C ARG A 46 0.49 14.41 -11.01
N LYS A 47 0.38 15.71 -10.68
CA LYS A 47 1.27 16.76 -11.18
C LYS A 47 2.73 16.57 -10.74
N TYR A 48 2.94 15.96 -9.57
CA TYR A 48 4.27 15.64 -9.04
C TYR A 48 4.82 14.30 -9.52
N LEU A 49 4.01 13.52 -10.23
CA LEU A 49 4.40 12.22 -10.76
C LEU A 49 4.87 12.33 -12.23
N PRO A 50 5.66 11.34 -12.70
CA PRO A 50 5.99 11.20 -14.12
C PRO A 50 4.75 11.21 -15.03
N LYS A 51 4.94 11.55 -16.31
CA LYS A 51 3.83 11.75 -17.26
C LYS A 51 2.99 10.49 -17.45
N GLU A 52 3.59 9.32 -17.28
CA GLU A 52 2.99 8.00 -17.39
C GLU A 52 1.87 7.79 -16.37
N TYR A 53 1.94 8.45 -15.21
CA TYR A 53 0.91 8.38 -14.16
C TYR A 53 -0.23 9.39 -14.34
N ARG A 54 -0.16 10.27 -15.35
CA ARG A 54 -1.18 11.27 -15.62
C ARG A 54 -2.24 10.67 -16.52
N TYR A 55 -3.48 11.08 -16.29
CA TYR A 55 -4.57 10.67 -17.16
C TYR A 55 -4.56 11.47 -18.47
N SER A 56 -4.58 10.73 -19.56
CA SER A 56 -4.83 11.23 -20.91
C SER A 56 -5.82 10.25 -21.53
N ASN A 57 -7.00 10.76 -21.89
CA ASN A 57 -8.15 9.92 -22.24
C ASN A 57 -8.46 8.92 -21.12
N TRP A 58 -8.54 7.62 -21.46
CA TRP A 58 -8.90 6.53 -20.54
C TRP A 58 -7.71 5.65 -20.11
N ASN A 59 -6.48 6.15 -20.24
CA ASN A 59 -5.28 5.39 -19.88
C ASN A 59 -5.23 5.04 -18.37
N ASN A 60 -4.27 4.18 -17.98
CA ASN A 60 -4.08 3.76 -16.59
C ASN A 60 -5.35 3.18 -15.96
N ALA A 61 -6.19 2.55 -16.78
CA ALA A 61 -7.46 1.96 -16.36
C ALA A 61 -8.32 2.98 -15.58
N ALA A 62 -8.37 4.24 -16.05
CA ALA A 62 -9.26 5.26 -15.50
C ALA A 62 -10.68 4.72 -15.47
N ILE A 63 -11.19 4.32 -16.64
CA ILE A 63 -12.36 3.46 -16.79
C ILE A 63 -11.86 2.06 -17.19
N ARG A 64 -12.39 1.04 -16.51
CA ARG A 64 -12.16 -0.39 -16.78
C ARG A 64 -13.38 -1.04 -17.41
N GLY A 65 -14.57 -0.61 -17.00
CA GLY A 65 -15.81 -1.19 -17.45
C GLY A 65 -16.99 -0.26 -17.18
N ILE A 66 -18.12 -0.65 -17.76
CA ILE A 66 -19.40 0.02 -17.62
C ILE A 66 -20.44 -1.04 -17.26
N LYS A 67 -21.31 -0.75 -16.29
CA LYS A 67 -22.41 -1.64 -15.90
C LYS A 67 -23.72 -0.88 -15.96
N SER A 68 -24.70 -1.42 -16.68
CA SER A 68 -26.06 -0.87 -16.66
C SER A 68 -26.74 -1.14 -15.31
N ILE A 69 -27.33 -0.10 -14.74
CA ILE A 69 -28.09 -0.17 -13.49
C ILE A 69 -29.58 0.12 -13.68
N GLY A 70 -29.99 0.60 -14.84
CA GLY A 70 -31.37 0.89 -15.19
C GLY A 70 -31.56 0.90 -16.71
N LYS A 71 -32.70 1.42 -17.19
CA LYS A 71 -32.94 1.54 -18.63
C LYS A 71 -32.00 2.55 -19.28
N ASP A 72 -31.78 3.69 -18.62
CA ASP A 72 -31.05 4.83 -19.19
C ASP A 72 -29.86 5.26 -18.30
N SER A 73 -29.39 4.37 -17.43
CA SER A 73 -28.38 4.71 -16.42
C SER A 73 -27.30 3.64 -16.36
N LEU A 74 -26.07 4.11 -16.54
CA LEU A 74 -24.85 3.31 -16.59
C LEU A 74 -23.89 3.77 -15.48
N LEU A 75 -23.17 2.83 -14.89
CA LEU A 75 -22.04 3.11 -13.99
C LEU A 75 -20.74 2.81 -14.72
N ALA A 76 -19.97 3.85 -15.02
CA ALA A 76 -18.60 3.74 -15.47
C ALA A 76 -17.66 3.65 -14.26
N TYR A 77 -16.76 2.66 -14.24
CA TYR A 77 -15.92 2.41 -13.08
C TYR A 77 -14.48 2.06 -13.44
N GLY A 78 -13.55 2.34 -12.52
CA GLY A 78 -12.15 1.93 -12.66
C GLY A 78 -11.25 2.53 -11.59
N ASN A 79 -10.05 2.98 -11.97
CA ASN A 79 -9.07 3.56 -11.04
C ASN A 79 -9.40 4.99 -10.59
N ILE A 80 -10.46 5.60 -11.13
CA ILE A 80 -10.96 6.92 -10.73
C ILE A 80 -12.29 6.87 -9.95
N GLY A 81 -12.65 5.72 -9.40
CA GLY A 81 -13.93 5.55 -8.72
C GLY A 81 -15.04 5.14 -9.67
N ILE A 82 -16.26 5.45 -9.25
CA ILE A 82 -17.51 5.16 -9.94
C ILE A 82 -18.14 6.48 -10.38
N TRP A 83 -18.63 6.49 -11.62
CA TRP A 83 -19.26 7.65 -12.25
C TRP A 83 -20.58 7.20 -12.86
N LEU A 84 -21.65 7.92 -12.55
CA LEU A 84 -22.97 7.70 -13.15
C LEU A 84 -23.04 8.46 -14.46
N THR A 85 -23.55 7.81 -15.50
CA THR A 85 -23.66 8.35 -16.85
C THR A 85 -24.92 7.86 -17.55
N ASP A 86 -25.35 8.61 -18.57
CA ASP A 86 -26.46 8.26 -19.46
C ASP A 86 -26.01 7.24 -20.51
N ASP A 87 -26.98 6.61 -21.18
CA ASP A 87 -26.71 5.62 -22.23
C ASP A 87 -25.87 6.16 -23.40
N ALA A 88 -25.93 7.47 -23.63
CA ALA A 88 -25.15 8.16 -24.65
C ALA A 88 -23.76 8.60 -24.18
N LEU A 89 -23.39 8.38 -22.91
CA LEU A 89 -22.10 8.75 -22.32
C LEU A 89 -21.76 10.25 -22.41
N ASN A 90 -22.78 11.11 -22.36
CA ASN A 90 -22.62 12.56 -22.51
C ASN A 90 -22.29 13.26 -21.19
N SER A 91 -22.80 12.73 -20.08
CA SER A 91 -22.62 13.34 -18.76
C SER A 91 -22.08 12.35 -17.74
N PHE A 92 -21.19 12.81 -16.86
CA PHE A 92 -20.61 11.99 -15.81
C PHE A 92 -20.76 12.71 -14.47
N THR A 93 -21.41 12.05 -13.52
CA THR A 93 -21.57 12.54 -12.15
C THR A 93 -20.87 11.62 -11.16
N ASP A 94 -20.29 12.19 -10.10
CA ASP A 94 -19.58 11.40 -9.09
C ASP A 94 -20.57 10.45 -8.38
N PHE A 95 -20.18 9.18 -8.26
CA PHE A 95 -20.98 8.14 -7.60
C PHE A 95 -20.14 7.42 -6.54
N ASN A 96 -19.29 8.16 -5.80
CA ASN A 96 -18.33 7.61 -4.84
C ASN A 96 -18.70 7.81 -3.37
N GLU A 97 -19.88 8.37 -3.08
CA GLU A 97 -20.31 8.65 -1.71
C GLU A 97 -20.37 7.37 -0.87
N GLY A 98 -19.84 7.40 0.35
CA GLY A 98 -19.67 6.23 1.21
C GLY A 98 -18.31 5.51 1.14
N PHE A 99 -17.52 5.72 0.07
CA PHE A 99 -16.12 5.25 0.08
C PHE A 99 -15.25 6.14 0.98
N PRO A 100 -14.27 5.55 1.70
CA PRO A 100 -13.27 6.34 2.40
C PRO A 100 -12.53 7.30 1.46
N LYS A 101 -11.99 8.39 2.03
CA LYS A 101 -11.15 9.34 1.28
C LYS A 101 -9.91 8.64 0.70
N GLY A 102 -9.34 9.22 -0.35
CA GLY A 102 -8.14 8.70 -1.01
C GLY A 102 -8.44 7.79 -2.20
N ILE A 103 -7.66 7.92 -3.27
CA ILE A 103 -7.92 7.26 -4.55
C ILE A 103 -7.80 5.74 -4.46
N ASP A 104 -6.94 5.21 -3.59
CA ASP A 104 -6.78 3.76 -3.41
C ASP A 104 -8.06 3.13 -2.86
N ASN A 105 -8.85 3.85 -2.04
CA ASN A 105 -10.16 3.40 -1.55
C ASN A 105 -11.27 3.46 -2.61
N ARG A 106 -10.99 4.09 -3.77
CA ARG A 106 -11.92 4.24 -4.90
C ARG A 106 -11.43 3.50 -6.15
N LYS A 107 -10.48 2.58 -5.99
CA LYS A 107 -10.05 1.71 -7.10
C LYS A 107 -11.02 0.55 -7.22
N ILE A 108 -11.83 0.59 -8.27
CA ILE A 108 -12.87 -0.38 -8.54
C ILE A 108 -12.34 -1.41 -9.53
N SER A 109 -12.37 -2.67 -9.13
CA SER A 109 -12.03 -3.80 -10.00
C SER A 109 -13.22 -4.16 -10.88
N GLU A 110 -14.41 -4.21 -10.28
CA GLU A 110 -15.65 -4.65 -10.92
C GLU A 110 -16.87 -4.04 -10.21
N ILE A 111 -17.95 -3.81 -10.96
CA ILE A 111 -19.29 -3.57 -10.43
C ILE A 111 -20.21 -4.68 -10.92
N HIS A 112 -20.93 -5.29 -9.97
CA HIS A 112 -21.90 -6.33 -10.25
C HIS A 112 -23.29 -5.88 -9.77
N LYS A 113 -24.30 -6.04 -10.63
CA LYS A 113 -25.70 -5.83 -10.28
C LYS A 113 -26.38 -7.20 -10.29
N THR A 114 -26.91 -7.61 -9.15
CA THR A 114 -27.58 -8.91 -9.00
C THR A 114 -28.95 -8.92 -9.67
N SER A 115 -29.50 -10.11 -9.86
CA SER A 115 -30.88 -10.32 -10.31
C SER A 115 -31.93 -9.69 -9.37
N THR A 116 -31.62 -9.59 -8.07
CA THR A 116 -32.45 -8.89 -7.07
C THR A 116 -32.39 -7.36 -7.17
N GLY A 117 -31.47 -6.83 -7.97
CA GLY A 117 -31.25 -5.40 -8.17
C GLY A 117 -30.16 -4.79 -7.30
N ASP A 118 -29.57 -5.54 -6.37
CA ASP A 118 -28.49 -5.07 -5.51
C ASP A 118 -27.22 -4.79 -6.31
N ILE A 119 -26.55 -3.69 -5.97
CA ILE A 119 -25.32 -3.29 -6.64
C ILE A 119 -24.14 -3.45 -5.69
N PHE A 120 -23.15 -4.21 -6.13
CA PHE A 120 -21.90 -4.45 -5.42
C PHE A 120 -20.71 -3.88 -6.19
N ALA A 121 -19.74 -3.35 -5.45
CA ALA A 121 -18.46 -2.89 -5.98
C ALA A 121 -17.32 -3.69 -5.36
N ALA A 122 -16.53 -4.33 -6.21
CA ALA A 122 -15.25 -4.93 -5.84
C ALA A 122 -14.18 -3.85 -5.81
N THR A 123 -13.56 -3.64 -4.64
CA THR A 123 -12.55 -2.60 -4.47
C THR A 123 -11.22 -3.16 -3.97
N LEU A 124 -10.19 -2.31 -4.01
CA LEU A 124 -8.88 -2.64 -3.44
C LEU A 124 -8.92 -2.98 -1.94
N PHE A 125 -9.88 -2.44 -1.18
CA PHE A 125 -9.96 -2.55 0.28
C PHE A 125 -11.34 -3.05 0.78
N GLY A 126 -11.99 -3.88 -0.02
CA GLY A 126 -13.20 -4.58 0.40
C GLY A 126 -14.28 -4.68 -0.65
N LEU A 127 -15.35 -5.37 -0.26
CA LEU A 127 -16.62 -5.40 -0.96
C LEU A 127 -17.50 -4.28 -0.42
N TYR A 128 -18.15 -3.54 -1.31
CA TYR A 128 -19.12 -2.52 -0.95
C TYR A 128 -20.46 -2.84 -1.62
N ARG A 129 -21.56 -2.55 -0.91
CA ARG A 129 -22.93 -2.62 -1.43
C ARG A 129 -23.52 -1.22 -1.46
N PHE A 130 -24.15 -0.85 -2.56
CA PHE A 130 -24.85 0.43 -2.65
C PHE A 130 -26.17 0.35 -1.86
N SER A 131 -26.47 1.39 -1.08
CA SER A 131 -27.69 1.48 -0.28
C SER A 131 -28.61 2.51 -0.89
N ASP A 132 -29.71 2.08 -1.52
CA ASP A 132 -30.68 3.00 -2.16
C ASP A 132 -31.34 3.97 -1.18
N GLN A 133 -31.47 3.57 0.10
CA GLN A 133 -32.05 4.39 1.16
C GLN A 133 -31.17 5.61 1.51
N ASP A 134 -29.86 5.40 1.59
CA ASP A 134 -28.92 6.42 2.03
C ASP A 134 -28.11 7.04 0.87
N LEU A 135 -28.31 6.53 -0.35
CA LEU A 135 -27.60 6.90 -1.57
C LEU A 135 -26.06 6.87 -1.42
N GLN A 136 -25.56 5.86 -0.69
CA GLN A 136 -24.12 5.71 -0.41
C GLN A 136 -23.68 4.24 -0.43
N TRP A 137 -22.40 4.03 -0.71
CA TRP A 137 -21.72 2.74 -0.63
C TRP A 137 -21.43 2.36 0.82
N LYS A 138 -21.88 1.17 1.23
CA LYS A 138 -21.62 0.60 2.55
C LYS A 138 -20.68 -0.58 2.45
N LYS A 139 -19.63 -0.58 3.26
CA LYS A 139 -18.67 -1.69 3.30
C LYS A 139 -19.36 -2.94 3.86
N VAL A 140 -19.15 -4.07 3.20
CA VAL A 140 -19.61 -5.38 3.65
C VAL A 140 -18.49 -6.06 4.44
N LEU A 141 -18.82 -6.60 5.61
CA LEU A 141 -17.86 -7.34 6.43
C LEU A 141 -17.62 -8.72 5.83
N LEU A 142 -16.36 -9.05 5.55
CA LEU A 142 -15.95 -10.33 5.01
C LEU A 142 -15.09 -11.08 6.03
N PRO A 143 -15.17 -12.43 6.11
CA PRO A 143 -14.40 -13.23 7.06
C PRO A 143 -12.98 -13.51 6.56
N ILE A 144 -12.26 -12.50 6.06
CA ILE A 144 -10.90 -12.62 5.52
C ILE A 144 -10.03 -11.41 5.87
N ASP A 145 -8.73 -11.62 6.05
CA ASP A 145 -7.77 -10.54 6.35
C ASP A 145 -7.41 -9.71 5.11
N GLU A 146 -7.19 -10.36 3.96
CA GLU A 146 -6.90 -9.68 2.69
C GLU A 146 -8.19 -9.35 1.94
N GLU A 147 -8.78 -8.20 2.24
CA GLU A 147 -10.07 -7.78 1.68
C GLU A 147 -10.02 -7.26 0.23
N ARG A 148 -8.90 -7.45 -0.50
CA ARG A 148 -8.84 -7.01 -1.89
C ARG A 148 -9.72 -7.89 -2.77
N ILE A 149 -10.79 -7.32 -3.29
CA ILE A 149 -11.74 -8.02 -4.16
C ILE A 149 -11.38 -7.76 -5.63
N VAL A 150 -11.32 -8.85 -6.39
CA VAL A 150 -10.93 -8.83 -7.81
C VAL A 150 -12.10 -9.04 -8.75
N ALA A 151 -13.08 -9.87 -8.35
CA ALA A 151 -14.23 -10.19 -9.17
C ALA A 151 -15.47 -10.54 -8.35
N ILE A 152 -16.64 -10.38 -8.94
CA ILE A 152 -17.94 -10.73 -8.37
C ILE A 152 -18.81 -11.39 -9.45
N GLU A 153 -19.30 -12.59 -9.17
CA GLU A 153 -20.18 -13.32 -10.08
C GLU A 153 -21.42 -13.84 -9.36
N GLU A 154 -22.56 -13.84 -10.05
CA GLU A 154 -23.83 -14.35 -9.54
C GLU A 154 -24.12 -15.71 -10.19
N PHE A 155 -24.47 -16.69 -9.37
CA PHE A 155 -24.88 -18.02 -9.80
C PHE A 155 -26.18 -18.42 -9.07
N GLY A 156 -27.31 -18.26 -9.75
CA GLY A 156 -28.62 -18.49 -9.15
C GLY A 156 -28.88 -17.49 -8.01
N ASP A 157 -29.09 -18.00 -6.80
CA ASP A 157 -29.28 -17.20 -5.57
C ASP A 157 -27.96 -16.95 -4.80
N SER A 158 -26.83 -17.35 -5.36
CA SER A 158 -25.52 -17.22 -4.73
C SER A 158 -24.67 -16.16 -5.40
N LEU A 159 -24.04 -15.30 -4.58
CA LEU A 159 -23.04 -14.34 -5.01
C LEU A 159 -21.65 -14.87 -4.64
N LEU A 160 -20.85 -15.15 -5.66
CA LEU A 160 -19.44 -15.50 -5.56
C LEU A 160 -18.60 -14.24 -5.59
N VAL A 161 -17.82 -14.03 -4.53
CA VAL A 161 -16.92 -12.88 -4.40
C VAL A 161 -15.49 -13.40 -4.32
N ALA A 162 -14.69 -13.09 -5.32
CA ALA A 162 -13.30 -13.52 -5.40
C ALA A 162 -12.36 -12.44 -4.85
N SER A 163 -11.57 -12.81 -3.85
CA SER A 163 -10.36 -12.06 -3.45
C SER A 163 -9.14 -12.60 -4.20
N ARG A 164 -7.94 -12.10 -3.90
CA ARG A 164 -6.70 -12.67 -4.48
C ARG A 164 -6.40 -14.09 -3.98
N SER A 165 -6.96 -14.47 -2.85
CA SER A 165 -6.56 -15.65 -2.08
C SER A 165 -7.74 -16.55 -1.69
N HIS A 166 -8.97 -16.04 -1.75
CA HIS A 166 -10.18 -16.74 -1.29
C HIS A 166 -11.32 -16.52 -2.27
N ILE A 167 -12.24 -17.49 -2.32
CA ILE A 167 -13.57 -17.32 -2.91
C ILE A 167 -14.56 -17.31 -1.75
N LEU A 168 -15.43 -16.31 -1.73
CA LEU A 168 -16.47 -16.15 -0.72
C LEU A 168 -17.83 -16.37 -1.36
N LEU A 169 -18.76 -16.93 -0.59
CA LEU A 169 -20.12 -17.20 -0.99
C LEU A 169 -21.08 -16.45 -0.08
N GLY A 170 -21.94 -15.63 -0.66
CA GLY A 170 -23.08 -15.01 0.00
C GLY A 170 -24.39 -15.45 -0.65
N TYR A 171 -25.46 -15.54 0.12
CA TYR A 171 -26.77 -15.99 -0.37
C TYR A 171 -27.79 -14.85 -0.39
N GLY A 172 -28.58 -14.75 -1.46
CA GLY A 172 -29.63 -13.76 -1.63
C GLY A 172 -30.78 -13.93 -0.62
N GLN A 173 -31.11 -15.17 -0.23
CA GLN A 173 -32.04 -15.46 0.87
C GLN A 173 -31.65 -14.80 2.20
N GLU A 174 -30.35 -14.67 2.48
CA GLU A 174 -29.84 -13.96 3.67
C GLU A 174 -29.62 -12.46 3.42
N ASN A 175 -30.11 -11.96 2.28
CA ASN A 175 -29.91 -10.60 1.81
C ASN A 175 -28.42 -10.21 1.79
N TYR A 176 -27.55 -11.15 1.44
CA TYR A 176 -26.09 -10.98 1.40
C TYR A 176 -25.49 -10.38 2.69
N LYS A 177 -26.11 -10.64 3.86
CA LYS A 177 -25.63 -10.11 5.15
C LYS A 177 -24.40 -10.84 5.66
N LYS A 178 -24.21 -12.09 5.25
CA LYS A 178 -23.10 -12.94 5.66
C LYS A 178 -22.44 -13.55 4.42
N PHE A 179 -21.12 -13.62 4.49
CA PHE A 179 -20.29 -14.32 3.51
C PHE A 179 -19.53 -15.43 4.24
N SER A 180 -19.36 -16.55 3.56
CA SER A 180 -18.58 -17.68 4.03
C SER A 180 -17.44 -17.97 3.05
N ALA A 181 -16.25 -18.26 3.55
CA ALA A 181 -15.14 -18.64 2.69
C ALA A 181 -15.35 -20.06 2.17
N LEU A 182 -15.31 -20.23 0.86
CA LEU A 182 -15.40 -21.52 0.20
C LEU A 182 -14.01 -22.19 0.28
N PRO A 183 -13.87 -23.35 0.96
CA PRO A 183 -12.61 -24.05 1.02
C PRO A 183 -12.31 -24.65 -0.36
N LEU A 184 -11.34 -24.09 -1.06
CA LEU A 184 -10.83 -24.68 -2.30
C LEU A 184 -9.85 -25.81 -1.94
N SER A 185 -10.22 -27.03 -2.31
CA SER A 185 -9.29 -28.15 -2.21
C SER A 185 -8.22 -28.03 -3.29
N GLY A 186 -6.96 -28.25 -2.92
CA GLY A 186 -5.88 -28.36 -3.90
C GLY A 186 -6.09 -29.56 -4.84
N PRO A 187 -5.43 -29.57 -6.01
CA PRO A 187 -5.45 -30.73 -6.90
C PRO A 187 -5.02 -32.00 -6.15
N LYS A 188 -5.74 -33.10 -6.38
CA LYS A 188 -5.52 -34.38 -5.68
C LYS A 188 -4.07 -34.86 -5.88
N GLY A 189 -3.36 -35.08 -4.77
CA GLY A 189 -2.01 -35.65 -4.78
C GLY A 189 -0.87 -34.63 -4.88
N GLU A 190 -1.17 -33.33 -4.95
CA GLU A 190 -0.15 -32.29 -4.92
C GLU A 190 0.06 -31.73 -3.50
N GLU A 191 1.32 -31.66 -3.09
CA GLU A 191 1.73 -30.92 -1.90
C GLU A 191 1.50 -29.41 -2.13
N ILE A 192 0.88 -28.73 -1.16
CA ILE A 192 0.74 -27.28 -1.20
C ILE A 192 2.12 -26.65 -1.10
N ARG A 193 2.65 -26.15 -2.22
CA ARG A 193 3.96 -25.47 -2.29
C ARG A 193 3.77 -23.96 -2.34
N ILE A 194 4.50 -23.26 -1.47
CA ILE A 194 4.64 -21.80 -1.55
C ILE A 194 5.93 -21.44 -2.28
N SER A 195 5.89 -20.38 -3.08
CA SER A 195 7.07 -19.93 -3.81
C SER A 195 8.11 -19.34 -2.86
N LEU A 196 9.40 -19.55 -3.16
CA LEU A 196 10.50 -18.95 -2.41
C LEU A 196 10.35 -17.43 -2.27
N PHE A 197 9.91 -16.77 -3.35
CA PHE A 197 9.65 -15.34 -3.35
C PHE A 197 8.59 -14.95 -2.32
N ARG A 198 7.47 -15.69 -2.25
CA ARG A 198 6.41 -15.44 -1.24
C ARG A 198 6.96 -15.63 0.16
N THR A 199 7.73 -16.70 0.40
CA THR A 199 8.35 -16.95 1.70
C THR A 199 9.27 -15.81 2.12
N ILE A 200 10.18 -15.38 1.24
CA ILE A 200 11.08 -14.25 1.50
C ILE A 200 10.29 -12.97 1.76
N TRP A 201 9.25 -12.71 0.96
CA TRP A 201 8.46 -11.49 1.08
C TRP A 201 7.67 -11.42 2.39
N VAL A 202 7.02 -12.51 2.80
CA VAL A 202 6.24 -12.59 4.07
C VAL A 202 7.15 -12.50 5.29
N ILE A 203 8.37 -13.07 5.22
CA ILE A 203 9.39 -12.90 6.27
C ILE A 203 9.90 -11.45 6.28
N HIS A 204 10.17 -10.88 5.11
CA HIS A 204 10.70 -9.51 4.99
C HIS A 204 9.72 -8.45 5.45
N SER A 205 8.41 -8.62 5.18
CA SER A 205 7.36 -7.71 5.66
C SER A 205 7.06 -7.90 7.15
N GLY A 206 7.47 -9.02 7.74
CA GLY A 206 7.14 -9.39 9.12
C GLY A 206 5.74 -9.99 9.26
N GLU A 207 5.01 -10.16 8.16
CA GLU A 207 3.65 -10.71 8.13
C GLU A 207 3.57 -12.15 8.63
N ILE A 208 4.69 -12.90 8.61
CA ILE A 208 4.75 -14.26 9.17
C ILE A 208 4.39 -14.31 10.68
N TRP A 209 4.59 -13.21 11.43
CA TRP A 209 4.21 -13.08 12.84
C TRP A 209 3.02 -12.13 13.04
N GLY A 210 2.21 -11.91 12.00
CA GLY A 210 1.09 -10.99 12.01
C GLY A 210 1.52 -9.54 12.26
N ASP A 211 0.67 -8.77 12.93
CA ASP A 211 0.90 -7.33 13.11
C ASP A 211 2.09 -7.00 14.02
N ALA A 212 2.39 -7.87 15.00
CA ALA A 212 3.56 -7.72 15.84
C ALA A 212 4.87 -7.83 15.04
N GLY A 213 4.93 -8.77 14.08
CA GLY A 213 6.09 -8.93 13.20
C GLY A 213 6.30 -7.73 12.27
N LYS A 214 5.23 -7.17 11.71
CA LYS A 214 5.30 -5.93 10.91
C LYS A 214 5.93 -4.79 11.72
N ILE A 215 5.50 -4.60 12.97
CA ILE A 215 6.07 -3.58 13.87
C ILE A 215 7.56 -3.81 14.11
N ILE A 216 8.00 -5.05 14.32
CA ILE A 216 9.43 -5.37 14.51
C ILE A 216 10.24 -4.98 13.26
N VAL A 217 9.74 -5.31 12.07
CA VAL A 217 10.39 -4.92 10.80
C VAL A 217 10.45 -3.41 10.65
N ASP A 218 9.36 -2.70 10.97
CA ASP A 218 9.32 -1.23 10.89
C ASP A 218 10.29 -0.57 11.87
N LEU A 219 10.46 -1.11 13.08
CA LEU A 219 11.49 -0.66 14.03
C LEU A 219 12.89 -0.83 13.45
N GLY A 220 13.15 -1.93 12.74
CA GLY A 220 14.39 -2.13 11.97
C GLY A 220 14.57 -1.07 10.88
N GLY A 221 13.50 -0.76 10.13
CA GLY A 221 13.48 0.33 9.16
C GLY A 221 13.77 1.70 9.77
N LEU A 222 13.15 2.03 10.89
CA LEU A 222 13.40 3.26 11.64
C LEU A 222 14.84 3.34 12.15
N ALA A 223 15.38 2.25 12.69
CA ALA A 223 16.78 2.17 13.08
C ALA A 223 17.70 2.42 11.87
N MET A 224 17.38 1.86 10.70
CA MET A 224 18.15 2.08 9.48
C MET A 224 18.11 3.54 9.01
N ILE A 225 16.95 4.20 9.11
CA ILE A 225 16.81 5.64 8.83
C ILE A 225 17.69 6.45 9.78
N LEU A 226 17.62 6.17 11.09
CA LEU A 226 18.40 6.89 12.11
C LEU A 226 19.91 6.71 11.90
N LEU A 227 20.38 5.49 11.62
CA LEU A 227 21.78 5.22 11.33
C LEU A 227 22.24 5.92 10.04
N SER A 228 21.40 5.93 9.00
CA SER A 228 21.69 6.62 7.74
C SER A 228 21.78 8.14 7.92
N LEU A 229 20.83 8.73 8.66
CA LEU A 229 20.81 10.17 8.96
C LEU A 229 22.00 10.59 9.82
N THR A 230 22.33 9.80 10.85
CA THR A 230 23.49 10.08 11.71
C THR A 230 24.81 9.94 10.93
N GLY A 231 24.94 8.94 10.05
CA GLY A 231 26.11 8.81 9.17
C GLY A 231 26.28 9.97 8.20
N LEU A 232 25.19 10.41 7.56
CA LEU A 232 25.20 11.62 6.72
C LEU A 232 25.58 12.86 7.53
N PHE A 233 24.99 13.03 8.72
CA PHE A 233 25.32 14.13 9.61
C PHE A 233 26.81 14.16 9.94
N TYR A 234 27.42 13.04 10.38
CA TYR A 234 28.84 13.02 10.71
C TYR A 234 29.76 13.20 9.50
N PHE A 235 29.33 12.80 8.29
CA PHE A 235 30.07 13.06 7.07
C PHE A 235 30.11 14.54 6.70
N PHE A 236 28.98 15.24 6.80
CA PHE A 236 28.85 16.65 6.41
C PHE A 236 29.19 17.65 7.53
N ALA A 237 28.90 17.33 8.79
CA ALA A 237 29.11 18.20 9.95
C ALA A 237 30.52 18.82 10.02
N PRO A 238 31.65 18.09 9.89
CA PRO A 238 32.97 18.71 9.96
C PRO A 238 33.26 19.65 8.78
N LYS A 239 32.59 19.51 7.64
CA LYS A 239 32.72 20.44 6.50
C LYS A 239 31.85 21.70 6.70
N VAL A 240 30.62 21.52 7.21
CA VAL A 240 29.67 22.61 7.49
C VAL A 240 30.15 23.46 8.69
N LEU A 241 30.59 22.82 9.77
CA LEU A 241 31.14 23.47 10.97
C LEU A 241 32.49 24.17 10.73
N ARG A 242 33.22 23.85 9.65
CA ARG A 242 34.41 24.61 9.25
C ARG A 242 34.04 25.90 8.51
N ARG A 243 32.89 25.93 7.82
CA ARG A 243 32.38 27.12 7.11
C ARG A 243 31.74 28.13 8.07
N ILE A 244 31.13 27.66 9.16
CA ILE A 244 30.56 28.51 10.21
C ILE A 244 31.66 28.84 11.23
N LYS A 245 32.13 30.09 11.27
CA LYS A 245 33.30 30.56 12.03
C LYS A 245 33.20 30.48 13.59
N SER A 246 32.16 29.89 14.19
CA SER A 246 32.00 29.79 15.66
C SER A 246 32.60 28.49 16.25
N LYS A 247 33.94 28.43 16.30
CA LYS A 247 34.71 27.18 16.36
C LYS A 247 34.72 26.36 17.67
N LEU A 248 34.21 26.80 18.82
CA LEU A 248 34.49 26.10 20.10
C LEU A 248 33.24 25.66 20.87
N THR A 249 32.21 26.48 20.96
CA THR A 249 31.03 26.21 21.80
C THR A 249 30.09 25.16 21.21
N LEU A 250 29.89 25.16 19.89
CA LEU A 250 28.97 24.20 19.25
C LEU A 250 29.57 22.80 19.13
N LYS A 251 30.89 22.70 18.91
CA LYS A 251 31.60 21.41 18.87
C LYS A 251 31.59 20.69 20.21
N SER A 252 31.77 21.41 21.33
CA SER A 252 31.73 20.80 22.66
C SER A 252 30.31 20.34 23.01
N ARG A 253 29.29 21.13 22.65
CA ARG A 253 27.86 20.83 22.89
C ARG A 253 27.33 19.66 22.06
N ILE A 254 27.67 19.58 20.77
CA ILE A 254 27.30 18.41 19.93
C ILE A 254 28.04 17.15 20.39
N LYS A 255 29.33 17.30 20.75
CA LYS A 255 30.11 16.18 21.29
C LYS A 255 29.55 15.72 22.63
N SER A 256 28.98 16.58 23.48
CA SER A 256 28.38 16.17 24.76
C SER A 256 27.00 15.53 24.59
N VAL A 257 26.15 16.07 23.71
CA VAL A 257 24.78 15.60 23.47
C VAL A 257 24.75 14.25 22.73
N ASN A 258 25.76 13.95 21.91
CA ASN A 258 25.74 12.78 21.03
C ASN A 258 26.94 11.82 21.21
N ARG A 259 27.60 11.81 22.39
CA ARG A 259 28.76 10.93 22.68
C ARG A 259 28.47 9.47 22.39
N TRP A 260 27.26 9.02 22.71
CA TRP A 260 26.84 7.64 22.55
C TRP A 260 26.76 7.25 21.07
N SER A 261 25.99 7.97 20.25
CA SER A 261 25.91 7.71 18.80
C SER A 261 27.27 7.84 18.12
N TYR A 262 28.08 8.85 18.46
CA TYR A 262 29.42 9.02 17.89
C TYR A 262 30.37 7.86 18.22
N LYS A 263 30.36 7.39 19.47
CA LYS A 263 31.19 6.26 19.93
C LYS A 263 30.77 4.97 19.22
N TRP A 264 29.47 4.71 19.08
CA TRP A 264 28.96 3.54 18.37
C TRP A 264 29.19 3.62 16.86
N HIS A 265 29.00 4.77 16.23
CA HIS A 265 29.28 4.94 14.80
C HIS A 265 30.78 4.77 14.48
N LEU A 266 31.68 5.13 15.40
CA LEU A 266 33.11 4.87 15.25
C LEU A 266 33.54 3.46 15.61
N ASN A 267 32.81 2.76 16.50
CA ASN A 267 33.16 1.40 16.93
C ASN A 267 32.49 0.31 16.08
N VAL A 268 31.34 0.59 15.47
CA VAL A 268 30.55 -0.36 14.64
C VAL A 268 30.61 -0.02 13.15
N GLY A 269 30.79 1.26 12.82
CA GLY A 269 31.00 1.74 11.45
C GLY A 269 32.45 1.69 10.98
N ILE A 270 33.29 0.85 11.63
CA ILE A 270 34.67 0.36 11.33
C ILE A 270 35.54 0.29 12.57
#